data_AF-A0A936RAH4-F1
#
_entry.id   AF-A0A936RAH4-F1
#
_cell.length_a   1.000
_cell.length_b   1.000
_cell.length_c   1.000
_cell.angle_alpha   90.00
_cell.angle_beta   90.00
_cell.angle_gamma   90.00
#
_symmetry.space_group_name_H-M   'P 1'
#
loop_
_entity.id
_entity.type
_entity.pdbx_description
1 polymer ?
#
loop_
_entity_poly.entity_id
_entity_poly.type
_entity_poly.pdbx_seq_one_letter_code
_entity_poly.pdbx_strand_id
1 'polypeptide(L)'
;MLITYSTYTAIFYAWLCLAVIIFFFLLKVNAPYGRHTVAGWGPQVDNRLGWFGMEFPALAVMLYFLIRCFPRQNPLLFIMMGLFCFHYINRSFVFPFRLHTRGKKMPLIIMLSGIFFNLVNTGLLGYYFMYFANYEMSWLTDWRFISGIILFVCGLWINWKADAILIGLRKPGEAGYTIPVGWLFRYISCPNLLGEMIEWAGFALLCWNMPALAFFTWTLANLVPRALAHHRWYKNKFADYPASRKAIIPYVC
;
A
#
# COMPACT_ATOMS: atom_id res chain seq x y z
N MET A 1 19.66 17.42 14.62
CA MET A 1 20.91 16.73 14.22
C MET A 1 20.62 15.95 12.95
N LEU A 2 21.40 16.13 11.89
CA LEU A 2 21.26 15.33 10.67
C LEU A 2 21.80 13.93 10.93
N ILE A 3 21.10 12.88 10.51
CA ILE A 3 21.62 11.51 10.59
C ILE A 3 22.62 11.31 9.45
N THR A 4 23.74 10.67 9.77
CA THR A 4 24.74 10.31 8.76
C THR A 4 24.18 9.24 7.82
N TYR A 5 24.76 9.12 6.63
CA TYR A 5 24.38 8.06 5.67
C TYR A 5 24.56 6.66 6.27
N SER A 6 25.61 6.44 7.07
CA SER A 6 25.82 5.16 7.77
C SER A 6 24.68 4.82 8.74
N THR A 7 24.27 5.79 9.55
CA THR A 7 23.14 5.62 10.49
C THR A 7 21.82 5.44 9.74
N TYR A 8 21.60 6.20 8.67
CA TYR A 8 20.44 6.04 7.80
C TYR A 8 20.34 4.62 7.23
N THR A 9 21.45 4.12 6.67
CA THR A 9 21.52 2.77 6.09
C THR A 9 21.33 1.68 7.15
N ALA A 10 21.82 1.86 8.37
CA ALA A 10 21.56 0.93 9.48
C ALA A 10 20.07 0.87 9.84
N ILE A 11 19.41 2.02 9.99
CA ILE A 11 17.96 2.10 10.25
C ILE A 11 17.18 1.42 9.11
N PHE A 12 17.58 1.70 7.87
CA PHE A 12 17.00 1.09 6.69
C PHE A 12 17.09 -0.43 6.69
N TYR A 13 18.27 -1.01 6.96
CA TYR A 13 18.43 -2.46 6.99
C TYR A 13 17.65 -3.10 8.14
N ALA A 14 17.62 -2.47 9.32
CA ALA A 14 16.76 -2.92 10.41
C ALA A 14 15.28 -2.93 10.00
N TRP A 15 14.84 -1.91 9.27
CA TRP A 15 13.47 -1.81 8.75
C TRP A 15 13.16 -2.89 7.72
N LEU A 16 14.09 -3.22 6.81
CA LEU A 16 13.94 -4.33 5.87
C LEU A 16 13.89 -5.69 6.57
N CYS A 17 14.78 -5.94 7.54
CA CYS A 17 14.76 -7.16 8.33
C CYS A 17 13.42 -7.36 9.03
N LEU A 18 12.87 -6.28 9.59
CA LEU A 18 11.53 -6.31 10.19
C LEU A 18 10.45 -6.65 9.16
N ALA A 19 10.53 -6.13 7.92
CA ALA A 19 9.60 -6.46 6.84
C ALA A 19 9.55 -7.98 6.58
N VAL A 20 10.72 -8.62 6.52
CA VAL A 20 10.84 -10.07 6.30
C VAL A 20 10.22 -10.86 7.46
N ILE A 21 10.50 -10.46 8.71
CA ILE A 21 9.90 -11.08 9.89
C ILE A 21 8.37 -10.95 9.85
N ILE A 22 7.86 -9.76 9.54
CA ILE A 22 6.43 -9.48 9.45
C ILE A 22 5.77 -10.27 8.32
N PHE A 23 6.43 -10.45 7.17
CA PHE A 23 5.93 -11.30 6.09
C PHE A 23 5.65 -12.73 6.57
N PHE A 24 6.65 -13.37 7.19
CA PHE A 24 6.49 -14.74 7.70
C PHE A 24 5.48 -14.83 8.86
N PHE A 25 5.40 -13.80 9.69
CA PHE A 25 4.37 -13.69 10.73
C PHE A 25 2.96 -13.63 10.12
N LEU A 26 2.74 -12.75 9.13
CA LEU A 26 1.44 -12.55 8.48
C LEU A 26 0.98 -13.73 7.63
N LEU A 27 1.89 -14.62 7.20
CA LEU A 27 1.50 -15.89 6.59
C LEU A 27 0.75 -16.80 7.57
N LYS A 28 1.01 -16.67 8.87
CA LYS A 28 0.41 -17.47 9.94
C LYS A 28 -0.72 -16.74 10.66
N VAL A 29 -0.58 -15.44 10.89
CA VAL A 29 -1.52 -14.62 11.66
C VAL A 29 -2.14 -13.54 10.78
N ASN A 30 -3.45 -13.62 10.57
CA ASN A 30 -4.16 -12.62 9.80
C ASN A 30 -4.31 -11.32 10.60
N ALA A 31 -4.04 -10.18 9.98
CA ALA A 31 -4.34 -8.89 10.58
C ALA A 31 -5.87 -8.78 10.86
N PRO A 32 -6.27 -8.47 12.11
CA PRO A 32 -7.63 -8.63 12.63
C PRO A 32 -8.59 -7.49 12.20
N TYR A 33 -8.72 -7.23 10.90
CA TYR A 33 -9.64 -6.23 10.39
C TYR A 33 -10.31 -6.62 9.07
N GLY A 34 -11.42 -5.94 8.76
CA GLY A 34 -12.22 -6.22 7.58
C GLY A 34 -12.96 -7.56 7.67
N ARG A 35 -12.55 -8.54 6.88
CA ARG A 35 -13.15 -9.90 6.87
C ARG A 35 -12.54 -10.84 7.90
N HIS A 36 -11.41 -10.44 8.49
CA HIS A 36 -10.66 -11.21 9.48
C HIS A 36 -10.81 -10.64 10.89
N THR A 37 -11.81 -9.78 11.10
CA THR A 37 -12.08 -9.20 12.42
C THR A 37 -12.37 -10.30 13.44
N VAL A 38 -11.65 -10.26 14.55
CA VAL A 38 -11.82 -11.16 15.71
C VAL A 38 -11.88 -10.33 16.99
N ALA A 39 -12.61 -10.82 18.00
CA ALA A 39 -12.69 -10.16 19.30
C ALA A 39 -11.33 -10.19 20.04
N GLY A 40 -11.16 -9.31 21.04
CA GLY A 40 -9.99 -9.33 21.93
C GLY A 40 -8.81 -8.43 21.54
N TRP A 41 -8.89 -7.67 20.44
CA TRP A 41 -7.82 -6.76 19.98
C TRP A 41 -7.92 -5.34 20.54
N GLY A 42 -8.49 -5.20 21.74
CA GLY A 42 -8.61 -3.93 22.44
C GLY A 42 -9.65 -2.96 21.86
N PRO A 43 -9.51 -1.65 22.18
CA PRO A 43 -10.47 -0.62 21.79
C PRO A 43 -10.70 -0.56 20.27
N GLN A 44 -11.92 -0.18 19.89
CA GLN A 44 -12.36 -0.16 18.50
C GLN A 44 -12.65 1.28 18.06
N VAL A 45 -12.21 1.65 16.87
CA VAL A 45 -12.48 2.95 16.24
C VAL A 45 -13.38 2.79 15.02
N ASP A 46 -14.04 3.87 14.60
CA ASP A 46 -14.79 3.89 13.34
C ASP A 46 -13.87 3.51 12.18
N ASN A 47 -14.34 2.65 11.28
CA ASN A 47 -13.51 2.16 10.19
C ASN A 47 -13.04 3.26 9.24
N ARG A 48 -13.87 4.27 8.91
CA ARG A 48 -13.44 5.35 7.99
C ARG A 48 -12.41 6.24 8.66
N LEU A 49 -12.65 6.62 9.92
CA LEU A 49 -11.69 7.42 10.70
C LEU A 49 -10.38 6.67 10.91
N GLY A 50 -10.43 5.36 11.16
CA GLY A 50 -9.23 4.55 11.32
C GLY A 50 -8.42 4.42 10.02
N TRP A 51 -9.09 4.25 8.88
CA TRP A 51 -8.42 4.27 7.56
C TRP A 51 -7.80 5.64 7.26
N PHE A 52 -8.55 6.72 7.46
CA PHE A 52 -8.02 8.08 7.29
C PHE A 52 -6.81 8.31 8.20
N GLY A 53 -6.96 8.02 9.50
CA GLY A 53 -5.94 8.26 10.51
C GLY A 53 -4.66 7.46 10.28
N MET A 54 -4.75 6.23 9.76
CA MET A 54 -3.55 5.44 9.48
C MET A 54 -2.83 5.85 8.20
N GLU A 55 -3.52 6.33 7.17
CA GLU A 55 -2.93 6.65 5.85
C GLU A 55 -2.50 8.12 5.72
N PHE A 56 -3.25 9.05 6.32
CA PHE A 56 -2.98 10.49 6.25
C PHE A 56 -1.56 10.90 6.71
N PRO A 57 -0.95 10.28 7.74
CA PRO A 57 0.41 10.62 8.16
C PRO A 57 1.45 10.46 7.04
N ALA A 58 1.31 9.47 6.15
CA ALA A 58 2.23 9.35 5.01
C ALA A 58 2.11 10.55 4.07
N LEU A 59 0.89 10.98 3.75
CA LEU A 59 0.70 12.18 2.93
C LEU A 59 1.29 13.43 3.60
N ALA A 60 0.99 13.64 4.88
CA ALA A 60 1.46 14.81 5.62
C ALA A 60 3.00 14.87 5.70
N VAL A 61 3.65 13.73 5.97
CA VAL A 61 5.12 13.63 6.02
C VAL A 61 5.73 13.87 4.63
N MET A 62 5.17 13.28 3.57
CA MET A 62 5.71 13.50 2.23
C MET A 62 5.52 14.96 1.77
N LEU A 63 4.37 15.57 2.04
CA LEU A 63 4.13 17.00 1.75
C LEU A 63 5.12 17.90 2.48
N TYR A 64 5.43 17.59 3.74
CA TYR A 64 6.50 18.29 4.47
C TYR A 64 7.83 18.21 3.69
N PHE A 65 8.27 17.01 3.29
CA PHE A 65 9.52 16.87 2.54
C PHE A 65 9.48 17.52 1.15
N LEU A 66 8.34 17.50 0.47
CA LEU A 66 8.13 18.16 -0.82
C LEU A 66 8.34 19.67 -0.69
N ILE A 67 7.73 20.30 0.31
CA ILE A 67 7.91 21.74 0.60
C ILE A 67 9.38 22.02 0.94
N ARG A 68 10.02 21.17 1.74
CA ARG A 68 11.43 21.35 2.12
C ARG A 68 12.40 21.14 0.96
N CYS A 69 12.04 20.36 -0.04
CA CYS A 69 12.83 20.15 -1.26
C CYS A 69 12.59 21.23 -2.32
N PHE A 70 11.65 22.15 -2.12
CA PHE A 70 11.34 23.21 -3.08
C PHE A 70 12.58 24.02 -3.54
N PRO A 71 13.50 24.44 -2.64
CA PRO A 71 14.70 25.17 -3.05
C PRO A 71 15.68 24.38 -3.93
N ARG A 72 15.59 23.04 -3.96
CA ARG A 72 16.45 22.21 -4.83
C ARG A 72 16.08 22.34 -6.30
N GLN A 73 14.88 22.82 -6.62
CA GLN A 73 14.36 23.03 -7.97
C GLN A 73 14.60 21.84 -8.93
N ASN A 74 14.58 20.61 -8.42
CA ASN A 74 14.82 19.41 -9.20
C ASN A 74 13.48 18.76 -9.61
N PRO A 75 13.11 18.78 -10.91
CA PRO A 75 11.84 18.26 -11.38
C PRO A 75 11.60 16.78 -11.04
N LEU A 76 12.67 15.97 -11.04
CA LEU A 76 12.56 14.54 -10.76
C LEU A 76 12.09 14.28 -9.33
N LEU A 77 12.61 15.03 -8.36
CA LEU A 77 12.16 14.91 -6.98
C LEU A 77 10.68 15.27 -6.84
N PHE A 78 10.23 16.33 -7.52
CA PHE A 78 8.82 16.72 -7.48
C PHE A 78 7.90 15.72 -8.18
N ILE A 79 8.32 15.13 -9.29
CA ILE A 79 7.54 14.07 -9.95
C ILE A 79 7.44 12.85 -9.03
N MET A 80 8.56 12.36 -8.48
CA MET A 80 8.59 11.19 -7.60
C MET A 80 7.75 11.41 -6.34
N MET A 81 7.97 12.50 -5.61
CA MET A 81 7.18 12.84 -4.42
C MET A 81 5.71 13.14 -4.78
N GLY A 82 5.46 13.75 -5.94
CA GLY A 82 4.13 14.07 -6.43
C GLY A 82 3.29 12.82 -6.72
N LEU A 83 3.88 11.80 -7.34
CA LEU A 83 3.23 10.50 -7.55
C LEU A 83 2.90 9.81 -6.23
N PHE A 84 3.82 9.84 -5.27
CA PHE A 84 3.57 9.34 -3.91
C PHE A 84 2.38 10.07 -3.26
N CYS A 85 2.39 11.41 -3.29
CA CYS A 85 1.30 12.22 -2.77
C CYS A 85 -0.02 11.92 -3.49
N PHE A 86 -0.01 11.75 -4.82
CA PHE A 86 -1.20 11.44 -5.61
C PHE A 86 -1.85 10.13 -5.16
N HIS A 87 -1.05 9.07 -4.98
CA HIS A 87 -1.53 7.81 -4.40
C HIS A 87 -2.16 8.03 -3.02
N TYR A 88 -1.45 8.70 -2.12
CA TYR A 88 -1.90 8.87 -0.74
C TYR A 88 -3.05 9.88 -0.58
N ILE A 89 -3.26 10.81 -1.51
CA ILE A 89 -4.47 11.63 -1.58
C ILE A 89 -5.68 10.73 -1.83
N ASN A 90 -5.59 9.82 -2.81
CA ASN A 90 -6.65 8.87 -3.04
C ASN A 90 -6.84 7.96 -1.82
N ARG A 91 -5.75 7.39 -1.28
CA ARG A 91 -5.81 6.42 -0.19
C ARG A 91 -6.30 6.99 1.14
N SER A 92 -5.98 8.25 1.43
CA SER A 92 -6.38 8.93 2.67
C SER A 92 -7.78 9.53 2.56
N PHE A 93 -8.10 10.18 1.44
CA PHE A 93 -9.38 10.89 1.30
C PHE A 93 -10.36 10.11 0.43
N VAL A 94 -10.05 9.90 -0.85
CA VAL A 94 -11.03 9.37 -1.81
C VAL A 94 -11.52 7.96 -1.44
N PHE A 95 -10.61 7.05 -1.13
CA PHE A 95 -10.93 5.66 -0.83
C PHE A 95 -11.78 5.52 0.45
N PRO A 96 -11.36 6.02 1.64
CA PRO A 96 -12.13 5.83 2.86
C PRO A 96 -13.52 6.46 2.82
N PHE A 97 -13.68 7.62 2.15
CA PHE A 97 -14.98 8.27 2.00
C PHE A 97 -15.92 7.55 1.02
N ARG A 98 -15.38 6.80 0.05
CA ARG A 98 -16.18 5.94 -0.85
C ARG A 98 -16.60 4.61 -0.22
N LEU A 99 -16.00 4.20 0.90
CA LEU A 99 -16.32 2.91 1.52
C LEU A 99 -17.73 2.87 2.12
N HIS A 100 -18.52 1.85 1.76
CA HIS A 100 -19.78 1.50 2.41
C HIS A 100 -19.52 0.66 3.68
N THR A 101 -19.09 1.31 4.76
CA THR A 101 -18.68 0.66 6.04
C THR A 101 -19.44 1.18 7.26
N ARG A 102 -20.65 1.72 7.09
CA ARG A 102 -21.45 2.26 8.21
C ARG A 102 -21.59 1.22 9.32
N GLY A 103 -21.21 1.58 10.55
CA GLY A 103 -21.25 0.71 11.73
C GLY A 103 -20.11 -0.30 11.84
N LYS A 104 -19.21 -0.42 10.85
CA LYS A 104 -18.02 -1.26 10.96
C LYS A 104 -16.94 -0.54 11.73
N LYS A 105 -16.23 -1.30 12.58
CA LYS A 105 -15.12 -0.81 13.38
C LYS A 105 -13.83 -1.54 13.03
N MET A 106 -12.71 -0.93 13.36
CA MET A 106 -11.39 -1.55 13.31
C MET A 106 -10.69 -1.43 14.67
N PRO A 107 -9.83 -2.39 15.06
CA PRO A 107 -9.07 -2.26 16.29
C PRO A 107 -8.12 -1.07 16.23
N LEU A 108 -8.06 -0.29 17.32
CA LEU A 108 -7.20 0.89 17.44
C LEU A 108 -5.74 0.55 17.19
N ILE A 109 -5.28 -0.61 17.67
CA ILE A 109 -3.90 -1.07 17.49
C ILE A 109 -3.51 -1.24 16.01
N ILE A 110 -4.48 -1.57 15.14
CA ILE A 110 -4.23 -1.67 13.69
C ILE A 110 -4.04 -0.29 13.09
N MET A 111 -4.85 0.69 13.50
CA MET A 111 -4.66 2.08 13.08
C MET A 111 -3.29 2.59 13.54
N LEU A 112 -2.93 2.38 14.81
CA LEU A 112 -1.64 2.81 15.36
C LEU A 112 -0.45 2.13 14.67
N SER A 113 -0.56 0.85 14.34
CA SER A 113 0.47 0.13 13.59
C SER A 113 0.65 0.70 12.18
N GLY A 114 -0.46 1.05 11.52
CA GLY A 114 -0.44 1.73 10.21
C GLY A 114 0.17 3.13 10.29
N ILE A 115 -0.15 3.92 11.32
CA ILE A 115 0.48 5.23 11.58
C ILE A 115 1.99 5.06 11.73
N PHE A 116 2.43 4.16 12.61
CA PHE A 116 3.86 3.91 12.84
C PHE A 116 4.57 3.51 11.55
N PHE A 117 4.00 2.56 10.80
CA PHE A 117 4.53 2.16 9.50
C PHE A 117 4.67 3.35 8.54
N ASN A 118 3.59 4.12 8.36
CA ASN A 118 3.57 5.24 7.42
C ASN A 118 4.53 6.37 7.83
N LEU A 119 4.72 6.63 9.13
CA LEU A 119 5.71 7.59 9.63
C LEU A 119 7.14 7.13 9.35
N VAL A 120 7.49 5.88 9.65
CA VAL A 120 8.85 5.36 9.42
C VAL A 120 9.15 5.27 7.92
N ASN A 121 8.25 4.66 7.17
CA ASN A 121 8.49 4.34 5.76
C ASN A 121 8.56 5.62 4.91
N THR A 122 7.61 6.55 5.11
CA THR A 122 7.62 7.83 4.42
C THR A 122 8.73 8.74 4.94
N GLY A 123 9.02 8.68 6.24
CA GLY A 123 10.13 9.41 6.84
C GLY A 123 11.47 9.05 6.20
N LEU A 124 11.76 7.75 6.07
CA LEU A 124 12.98 7.25 5.43
C LEU A 124 13.08 7.66 3.95
N LEU A 125 11.97 7.59 3.21
CA LEU A 125 11.92 7.97 1.80
C LEU A 125 12.10 9.49 1.60
N GLY A 126 11.36 10.30 2.36
CA GLY A 126 11.46 11.76 2.29
C GLY A 126 12.82 12.28 2.77
N TYR A 127 13.39 11.67 3.81
CA TYR A 127 14.74 12.01 4.29
C TYR A 127 15.79 11.73 3.21
N TYR A 128 15.70 10.60 2.52
CA TYR A 128 16.58 10.30 1.39
C TYR A 128 16.46 11.35 0.29
N PHE A 129 15.24 11.67 -0.13
CA PHE A 129 15.05 12.67 -1.18
C PHE A 129 15.60 14.05 -0.80
N MET A 130 15.50 14.43 0.48
CA MET A 130 15.98 15.73 0.94
C MET A 130 17.51 15.80 1.01
N TYR A 131 18.16 14.77 1.56
CA TYR A 131 19.57 14.83 1.95
C TYR A 131 20.53 14.01 1.10
N PHE A 132 20.07 12.92 0.48
CA PHE A 132 20.94 11.96 -0.21
C PHE A 132 20.65 11.82 -1.72
N ALA A 133 19.44 12.17 -2.16
CA ALA A 133 19.09 12.04 -3.55
C ALA A 133 19.88 13.00 -4.45
N ASN A 134 20.46 12.43 -5.50
CA ASN A 134 21.15 13.15 -6.55
C ASN A 134 20.70 12.57 -7.90
N TYR A 135 19.72 13.22 -8.53
CA TYR A 135 19.25 12.83 -9.86
C TYR A 135 19.56 13.94 -10.86
N GLU A 136 20.16 13.54 -11.99
CA GLU A 136 20.39 14.40 -13.14
C GLU A 136 19.19 14.36 -14.09
N MET A 137 19.03 15.42 -14.89
CA MET A 137 17.91 15.52 -15.84
C MET A 137 17.89 14.42 -16.90
N SER A 138 19.05 13.81 -17.19
CA SER A 138 19.18 12.61 -18.03
C SER A 138 18.34 11.43 -17.52
N TRP A 139 18.01 11.39 -16.22
CA TRP A 139 17.17 10.35 -15.63
C TRP A 139 15.74 10.34 -16.19
N LEU A 140 15.22 11.48 -16.68
CA LEU A 140 13.87 11.55 -17.26
C LEU A 140 13.71 10.65 -18.49
N THR A 141 14.79 10.42 -19.24
CA THR A 141 14.79 9.57 -20.44
C THR A 141 15.36 8.18 -20.17
N ASP A 142 15.80 7.90 -18.94
CA ASP A 142 16.28 6.58 -18.56
C ASP A 142 15.13 5.56 -18.60
N TRP A 143 15.42 4.37 -19.14
CA TRP A 143 14.41 3.32 -19.29
C TRP A 143 13.79 2.91 -17.94
N ARG A 144 14.54 2.99 -16.83
CA ARG A 144 14.03 2.69 -15.48
C ARG A 144 12.97 3.69 -15.06
N PHE A 145 13.21 4.97 -15.30
CA PHE A 145 12.25 6.02 -14.99
C PHE A 145 10.97 5.86 -15.82
N ILE A 146 11.09 5.72 -17.14
CA ILE A 146 9.93 5.57 -18.04
C ILE A 146 9.15 4.29 -17.72
N SER A 147 9.82 3.15 -17.61
CA SER A 147 9.17 1.87 -17.29
C SER A 147 8.52 1.91 -15.91
N GLY A 148 9.17 2.53 -14.94
CA GLY A 148 8.65 2.68 -13.60
C GLY A 148 7.39 3.56 -13.55
N ILE A 149 7.32 4.64 -14.33
CA ILE A 149 6.10 5.45 -14.49
C ILE A 149 4.96 4.63 -15.10
N ILE A 150 5.24 3.88 -16.18
CA ILE A 150 4.24 3.02 -16.83
C ILE A 150 3.69 2.00 -15.84
N LEU A 151 4.59 1.30 -15.12
CA LEU A 151 4.21 0.33 -14.09
C LEU A 151 3.40 0.99 -12.96
N PHE A 152 3.82 2.16 -12.50
CA PHE A 152 3.11 2.92 -11.46
C PHE A 152 1.66 3.20 -11.87
N VAL A 153 1.47 3.79 -13.07
CA VAL A 153 0.14 4.14 -13.59
C VAL A 153 -0.72 2.91 -13.86
N CYS A 154 -0.14 1.84 -14.43
CA CYS A 154 -0.85 0.58 -14.64
C CYS A 154 -1.30 -0.04 -13.31
N GLY A 155 -0.43 -0.07 -12.31
CA GLY A 155 -0.73 -0.59 -10.97
C GLY A 155 -1.84 0.20 -10.28
N LEU A 156 -1.74 1.53 -10.31
CA LEU A 156 -2.74 2.46 -9.77
C LEU A 156 -4.11 2.26 -10.44
N TRP A 157 -4.15 2.16 -11.77
CA TRP A 157 -5.39 1.89 -12.51
C TRP A 157 -6.00 0.54 -12.12
N ILE A 158 -5.19 -0.51 -12.00
CA ILE A 158 -5.65 -1.83 -11.57
C ILE A 158 -6.23 -1.76 -10.16
N ASN A 159 -5.52 -1.11 -9.24
CA ASN A 159 -5.93 -0.94 -7.85
C ASN A 159 -7.28 -0.23 -7.75
N TRP A 160 -7.40 0.94 -8.36
CA TRP A 160 -8.62 1.76 -8.29
C TRP A 160 -9.82 1.10 -8.95
N LYS A 161 -9.62 0.43 -10.09
CA LYS A 161 -10.68 -0.29 -10.77
C LYS A 161 -11.17 -1.48 -9.95
N ALA A 162 -10.25 -2.25 -9.38
CA ALA A 162 -10.59 -3.36 -8.49
C ALA A 162 -11.37 -2.87 -7.25
N ASP A 163 -10.89 -1.82 -6.60
CA ASP A 163 -11.56 -1.25 -5.42
C ASP A 163 -12.93 -0.68 -5.76
N ALA A 164 -13.09 -0.02 -6.91
CA ALA A 164 -14.38 0.45 -7.38
C ALA A 164 -15.39 -0.69 -7.58
N ILE A 165 -14.96 -1.81 -8.17
CA ILE A 165 -15.79 -3.02 -8.30
C ILE A 165 -16.16 -3.55 -6.91
N LEU A 166 -15.20 -3.68 -5.99
CA LEU A 166 -15.45 -4.20 -4.63
C LEU A 166 -16.40 -3.30 -3.83
N ILE A 167 -16.30 -1.98 -3.96
CA ILE A 167 -17.20 -1.03 -3.33
C ILE A 167 -18.62 -1.18 -3.91
N GLY A 168 -18.72 -1.32 -5.23
CA GLY A 168 -20.00 -1.50 -5.94
C GLY A 168 -20.74 -2.81 -5.61
N LEU A 169 -20.05 -3.82 -5.08
CA LEU A 169 -20.67 -5.07 -4.64
C LEU A 169 -21.54 -4.94 -3.39
N ARG A 170 -21.44 -3.81 -2.66
CA ARG A 170 -22.24 -3.56 -1.46
C ARG A 170 -23.18 -2.39 -1.71
N LYS A 171 -24.49 -2.63 -1.56
CA LYS A 171 -25.44 -1.52 -1.45
C LYS A 171 -25.28 -0.83 -0.09
N PRO A 172 -25.58 0.47 0.02
CA PRO A 172 -25.57 1.16 1.32
C PRO A 172 -26.46 0.44 2.34
N GLY A 173 -25.86 -0.05 3.43
CA GLY A 173 -26.58 -0.77 4.50
C GLY A 173 -26.41 -2.30 4.49
N GLU A 174 -25.86 -2.89 3.42
CA GLU A 174 -25.61 -4.33 3.37
C GLU A 174 -24.28 -4.72 4.03
N ALA A 175 -24.33 -5.67 4.97
CA ALA A 175 -23.16 -6.19 5.67
C ALA A 175 -22.51 -7.42 5.02
N GLY A 176 -23.24 -8.07 4.10
CA GLY A 176 -22.85 -9.33 3.45
C GLY A 176 -21.58 -9.24 2.61
N TYR A 177 -20.95 -10.40 2.40
CA TYR A 177 -19.89 -10.56 1.42
C TYR A 177 -20.46 -11.30 0.21
N THR A 178 -20.03 -10.90 -0.97
CA THR A 178 -20.36 -11.55 -2.25
C THR A 178 -19.07 -11.93 -2.98
N ILE A 179 -19.19 -12.85 -3.94
CA ILE A 179 -18.07 -13.22 -4.81
C ILE A 179 -17.93 -12.12 -5.87
N PRO A 180 -16.78 -11.41 -5.95
CA PRO A 180 -16.53 -10.49 -7.04
C PRO A 180 -16.40 -11.27 -8.37
N VAL A 181 -17.09 -10.81 -9.42
CA VAL A 181 -17.09 -11.43 -10.75
C VAL A 181 -16.68 -10.41 -11.82
N GLY A 182 -16.15 -10.89 -12.94
CA GLY A 182 -15.73 -10.04 -14.07
C GLY A 182 -14.29 -9.53 -13.99
N TRP A 183 -13.78 -9.02 -15.12
CA TRP A 183 -12.42 -8.45 -15.25
C TRP A 183 -11.33 -9.34 -14.61
N LEU A 184 -10.32 -8.78 -13.92
CA LEU A 184 -9.26 -9.55 -13.28
C LEU A 184 -9.75 -10.46 -12.15
N PHE A 185 -10.93 -10.19 -11.58
CA PHE A 185 -11.52 -11.13 -10.63
C PHE A 185 -11.84 -12.48 -11.29
N ARG A 186 -11.93 -12.61 -12.62
CA ARG A 186 -12.03 -13.94 -13.26
C ARG A 186 -10.82 -14.84 -12.94
N TYR A 187 -9.65 -14.25 -12.74
CA TYR A 187 -8.39 -14.98 -12.57
C TYR A 187 -7.88 -14.98 -11.14
N ILE A 188 -8.06 -13.89 -10.39
CA ILE A 188 -7.48 -13.70 -9.05
C ILE A 188 -8.47 -13.14 -8.03
N SER A 189 -8.26 -13.45 -6.75
CA SER A 189 -9.10 -12.98 -5.64
C SER A 189 -8.87 -11.53 -5.28
N CYS A 190 -7.63 -11.04 -5.43
CA CYS A 190 -7.18 -9.75 -4.91
C CYS A 190 -6.46 -8.90 -5.98
N PRO A 191 -7.13 -8.54 -7.09
CA PRO A 191 -6.55 -7.68 -8.11
C PRO A 191 -6.21 -6.28 -7.59
N ASN A 192 -6.91 -5.76 -6.58
CA ASN A 192 -6.54 -4.49 -5.95
C ASN A 192 -5.15 -4.57 -5.30
N LEU A 193 -4.86 -5.66 -4.62
CA LEU A 193 -3.57 -5.90 -3.98
C LEU A 193 -2.46 -6.13 -5.03
N LEU A 194 -2.78 -6.82 -6.14
CA LEU A 194 -1.85 -6.95 -7.27
C LEU A 194 -1.52 -5.57 -7.87
N GLY A 195 -2.54 -4.74 -8.10
CA GLY A 195 -2.35 -3.39 -8.64
C GLY A 195 -1.43 -2.56 -7.76
N GLU A 196 -1.66 -2.58 -6.44
CA GLU A 196 -0.84 -1.87 -5.46
C GLU A 196 0.62 -2.41 -5.44
N MET A 197 0.82 -3.72 -5.58
CA MET A 197 2.16 -4.30 -5.74
C MET A 197 2.87 -3.82 -7.01
N ILE A 198 2.18 -3.81 -8.16
CA ILE A 198 2.74 -3.33 -9.44
C ILE A 198 3.06 -1.84 -9.36
N GLU A 199 2.18 -1.07 -8.70
CA GLU A 199 2.35 0.36 -8.50
C GLU A 199 3.65 0.67 -7.74
N TRP A 200 3.84 0.02 -6.59
CA TRP A 200 5.04 0.24 -5.76
C TRP A 200 6.30 -0.40 -6.35
N ALA A 201 6.19 -1.46 -7.16
CA ALA A 201 7.29 -1.96 -7.96
C ALA A 201 7.75 -0.92 -8.99
N GLY A 202 6.80 -0.29 -9.69
CA GLY A 202 7.07 0.82 -10.59
C GLY A 202 7.70 2.02 -9.89
N PHE A 203 7.19 2.37 -8.70
CA PHE A 203 7.77 3.42 -7.87
C PHE A 203 9.22 3.13 -7.45
N ALA A 204 9.51 1.90 -7.04
CA ALA A 204 10.87 1.48 -6.70
C ALA A 204 11.81 1.55 -7.93
N LEU A 205 11.31 1.15 -9.10
CA LEU A 205 12.08 1.20 -10.36
C LEU A 205 12.38 2.63 -10.80
N LEU A 206 11.39 3.54 -10.81
CA LEU A 206 11.61 4.92 -11.23
C LEU A 206 12.47 5.72 -10.24
N CYS A 207 12.34 5.43 -8.95
CA CYS A 207 13.14 6.05 -7.91
C CYS A 207 14.56 5.48 -7.83
N TRP A 208 14.73 4.20 -8.17
CA TRP A 208 15.99 3.46 -8.13
C TRP A 208 16.83 3.72 -6.88
N ASN A 209 16.18 3.68 -5.72
CA ASN A 209 16.83 3.91 -4.45
C ASN A 209 16.33 2.93 -3.37
N MET A 210 17.14 2.84 -2.32
CA MET A 210 16.91 1.91 -1.22
C MET A 210 15.56 2.12 -0.51
N PRO A 211 15.17 3.32 -0.04
CA PRO A 211 13.89 3.45 0.67
C PRO A 211 12.67 3.14 -0.20
N ALA A 212 12.69 3.44 -1.50
CA ALA A 212 11.61 3.06 -2.41
C ALA A 212 11.54 1.52 -2.58
N LEU A 213 12.68 0.84 -2.63
CA LEU A 213 12.75 -0.62 -2.61
C LEU A 213 12.23 -1.20 -1.28
N ALA A 214 12.56 -0.59 -0.13
CA ALA A 214 11.98 -0.99 1.14
C ALA A 214 10.47 -0.79 1.17
N PHE A 215 9.97 0.32 0.64
CA PHE A 215 8.54 0.55 0.52
C PHE A 215 7.87 -0.60 -0.24
N PHE A 216 8.39 -0.94 -1.43
CA PHE A 216 7.89 -2.07 -2.21
C PHE A 216 8.00 -3.41 -1.46
N THR A 217 9.12 -3.67 -0.79
CA THR A 217 9.32 -4.90 0.00
C THR A 217 8.29 -5.01 1.13
N TRP A 218 7.99 -3.91 1.81
CA TRP A 218 6.95 -3.87 2.83
C TRP A 218 5.53 -4.03 2.26
N THR A 219 5.26 -3.49 1.07
CA THR A 219 4.03 -3.75 0.34
C THR A 219 3.87 -5.25 0.07
N LEU A 220 4.91 -5.93 -0.44
CA LEU A 220 4.89 -7.39 -0.60
C LEU A 220 4.66 -8.11 0.73
N ALA A 221 5.39 -7.70 1.78
CA ALA A 221 5.34 -8.30 3.10
C ALA A 221 3.93 -8.31 3.69
N ASN A 222 3.14 -7.26 3.43
CA ASN A 222 1.77 -7.13 3.94
C ASN A 222 0.72 -7.68 2.98
N LEU A 223 0.85 -7.42 1.68
CA LEU A 223 -0.22 -7.68 0.72
C LEU A 223 -0.27 -9.14 0.25
N VAL A 224 0.87 -9.81 0.10
CA VAL A 224 0.91 -11.20 -0.35
C VAL A 224 0.27 -12.14 0.68
N PRO A 225 0.65 -12.13 1.98
CA PRO A 225 0.01 -12.97 2.97
C PRO A 225 -1.49 -12.67 3.11
N ARG A 226 -1.85 -11.38 3.00
CA ARG A 226 -3.25 -10.94 3.07
C ARG A 226 -4.08 -11.48 1.90
N ALA A 227 -3.54 -11.45 0.69
CA ALA A 227 -4.23 -11.99 -0.48
C ALA A 227 -4.47 -13.50 -0.34
N LEU A 228 -3.45 -14.24 0.11
CA LEU A 228 -3.57 -15.67 0.40
C LEU A 228 -4.65 -15.93 1.46
N ALA A 229 -4.69 -15.13 2.53
CA ALA A 229 -5.71 -15.22 3.55
C ALA A 229 -7.12 -14.90 3.02
N HIS A 230 -7.26 -13.89 2.15
CA HIS A 230 -8.52 -13.56 1.49
C HIS A 230 -9.00 -14.68 0.57
N HIS A 231 -8.08 -15.29 -0.19
CA HIS A 231 -8.36 -16.41 -1.06
C HIS A 231 -8.85 -17.63 -0.28
N ARG A 232 -8.14 -18.02 0.80
CA ARG A 232 -8.57 -19.10 1.71
C ARG A 232 -9.94 -18.82 2.31
N TRP A 233 -10.17 -17.59 2.78
CA TRP A 233 -11.44 -17.19 3.35
C TRP A 233 -12.59 -17.32 2.34
N TYR A 234 -12.38 -16.91 1.08
CA TYR A 234 -13.39 -17.05 0.03
C TYR A 234 -13.73 -18.52 -0.24
N LYS A 235 -12.72 -19.39 -0.37
CA LYS A 235 -12.91 -20.84 -0.57
C LYS A 235 -13.70 -21.50 0.56
N ASN A 236 -13.47 -21.07 1.80
CA ASN A 236 -14.17 -21.62 2.96
C ASN A 236 -15.58 -21.03 3.13
N LYS A 237 -15.81 -19.80 2.67
CA LYS A 237 -17.08 -19.09 2.86
C LYS A 237 -18.12 -19.42 1.80
N PHE A 238 -17.70 -19.64 0.56
CA PHE A 238 -18.60 -19.84 -0.58
C PHE A 238 -18.34 -21.20 -1.24
N ALA A 239 -19.36 -22.04 -1.25
CA ALA A 239 -19.28 -23.36 -1.88
C ALA A 239 -19.12 -23.27 -3.41
N ASP A 240 -19.62 -22.20 -4.02
CA ASP A 240 -19.58 -21.90 -5.46
C ASP A 240 -18.35 -21.05 -5.87
N TYR A 241 -17.34 -20.93 -5.00
CA TYR A 241 -16.15 -20.14 -5.32
C TYR A 241 -15.35 -20.77 -6.48
N PRO A 242 -14.96 -20.01 -7.53
CA PRO A 242 -14.25 -20.56 -8.67
C PRO A 242 -12.91 -21.21 -8.29
N ALA A 243 -12.80 -22.54 -8.47
CA ALA A 243 -11.62 -23.31 -8.08
C ALA A 243 -10.35 -22.94 -8.86
N SER A 244 -10.51 -22.47 -10.11
CA SER A 244 -9.42 -22.05 -10.99
C SER A 244 -8.78 -20.70 -10.59
N ARG A 245 -9.49 -19.90 -9.79
CA ARG A 245 -9.02 -18.59 -9.34
C ARG A 245 -7.80 -18.74 -8.43
N LYS A 246 -6.83 -17.84 -8.57
CA LYS A 246 -5.64 -17.73 -7.70
C LYS A 246 -5.81 -16.57 -6.70
N ALA A 247 -4.90 -16.40 -5.75
CA ALA A 247 -5.01 -15.35 -4.75
C ALA A 247 -4.67 -13.97 -5.33
N ILE A 248 -3.52 -13.82 -5.97
CA ILE A 248 -2.98 -12.51 -6.37
C ILE A 248 -2.21 -12.51 -7.69
N ILE A 249 -1.42 -13.54 -8.01
CA ILE A 249 -0.72 -13.62 -9.30
C ILE A 249 -1.50 -14.56 -10.22
N PRO A 250 -2.00 -14.08 -11.38
CA PRO A 250 -2.74 -14.93 -12.31
C PRO A 250 -1.97 -16.19 -12.66
N TYR A 251 -2.66 -17.34 -12.59
CA TYR A 251 -2.11 -18.67 -12.90
C TYR A 251 -1.00 -19.19 -11.98
N VAL A 252 -0.50 -18.40 -11.02
CA VAL A 252 0.59 -18.80 -10.10
C VAL A 252 0.07 -19.04 -8.68
N CYS A 253 -0.30 -17.98 -7.95
CA CYS A 253 -0.61 -18.07 -6.52
C CYS A 253 -1.77 -17.21 -6.08
#